data_AF-A0A7S1WDV5-F1
#
_entry.id   AF-A0A7S1WDV5-F1
#
_cell.length_a   1.000
_cell.length_b   1.000
_cell.length_c   1.000
_cell.angle_alpha   90.00
_cell.angle_beta   90.00
_cell.angle_gamma   90.00
#
_symmetry.space_group_name_H-M   'P 1'
#
loop_
_entity.id
_entity.type
_entity.pdbx_description
1 polymer ?
#
loop_
_entity_poly.entity_id
_entity_poly.type
_entity_poly.pdbx_seq_one_letter_code
_entity_poly.pdbx_strand_id
1 'polypeptide(L)'
;SIPPPVFLATVRDSFRKTGDYQERLQGDLVLQNGEGILTVELKFPFRKTFSISAAGWTRSRVGWEGGVVACSNFVEIGLQLPKVPGLASIMQYFVTSYGTESTKNC
;
A
#
# COMPACT_ATOMS: atom_id res chain seq x y z
N SER A 1 9.15 -18.95 3.84
CA SER A 1 7.84 -18.44 3.36
C SER A 1 7.80 -16.95 3.60
N ILE A 2 7.13 -16.18 2.74
CA ILE A 2 6.88 -14.76 2.98
C ILE A 2 5.87 -14.66 4.14
N PRO A 3 6.14 -13.90 5.22
CA PRO A 3 5.18 -13.75 6.31
C PRO A 3 3.90 -13.07 5.80
N PRO A 4 2.71 -13.46 6.30
CA PRO A 4 1.47 -12.78 5.92
C PRO A 4 1.53 -11.31 6.37
N PRO A 5 1.03 -10.37 5.57
CA PRO A 5 1.06 -8.95 5.93
C PRO A 5 0.14 -8.68 7.12
N VAL A 6 0.62 -7.85 8.05
CA VAL A 6 -0.10 -7.38 9.23
C VAL A 6 -0.37 -5.90 9.03
N PHE A 7 -1.64 -5.54 9.07
CA PHE A 7 -2.06 -4.15 8.91
C PHE A 7 -2.69 -3.62 10.18
N LEU A 8 -2.33 -2.40 10.54
CA LEU A 8 -3.08 -1.61 11.52
C LEU A 8 -4.21 -0.91 10.79
N ALA A 9 -5.45 -1.28 11.10
CA ALA A 9 -6.65 -0.62 10.60
C ALA A 9 -7.15 0.37 11.65
N THR A 10 -7.37 1.62 11.24
CA THR A 10 -7.99 2.65 12.09
C THR A 10 -9.13 3.31 11.32
N VAL A 11 -10.25 3.54 12.00
CA VAL A 11 -11.38 4.29 11.45
C VAL A 11 -11.67 5.44 12.40
N ARG A 12 -11.86 6.62 11.85
CA ARG A 12 -12.19 7.81 12.62
C ARG A 12 -13.24 8.64 11.89
N ASP A 13 -14.04 9.33 12.68
CA ASP A 13 -14.87 10.40 12.18
C ASP A 13 -13.96 11.51 11.61
N SER A 14 -14.37 12.05 10.47
CA SER A 14 -13.75 13.24 9.89
C SER A 14 -14.86 14.16 9.41
N PHE A 15 -14.66 15.46 9.55
CA PHE A 15 -15.67 16.48 9.25
C PHE A 15 -15.11 17.54 8.28
N ARG A 16 -14.26 17.09 7.36
CA ARG A 16 -13.60 17.97 6.40
C ARG A 16 -14.56 18.30 5.25
N LYS A 17 -14.70 19.59 4.93
CA LYS A 17 -15.45 20.05 3.75
C LYS A 17 -14.49 20.64 2.73
N THR A 18 -14.55 20.17 1.49
CA THR A 18 -13.72 20.65 0.37
C THR A 18 -14.61 20.85 -0.85
N GLY A 19 -14.96 22.12 -1.15
CA GLY A 19 -15.97 22.41 -2.17
C GLY A 19 -17.32 21.81 -1.82
N ASP A 20 -17.88 21.01 -2.73
CA ASP A 20 -19.14 20.29 -2.56
C ASP A 20 -18.98 18.95 -1.81
N TYR A 21 -17.74 18.48 -1.61
CA TYR A 21 -17.47 17.25 -0.88
C TYR A 21 -17.48 17.48 0.64
N GLN A 22 -18.26 16.68 1.35
CA GLN A 22 -18.32 16.61 2.81
C GLN A 22 -17.85 15.25 3.28
N GLU A 23 -16.63 15.18 3.82
CA GLU A 23 -16.07 13.97 4.43
C GLU A 23 -16.79 13.66 5.74
N ARG A 24 -17.10 12.38 5.99
CA ARG A 24 -17.75 11.90 7.23
C ARG A 24 -16.91 10.86 7.96
N LEU A 25 -16.23 10.00 7.23
CA LEU A 25 -15.41 8.92 7.77
C LEU A 25 -14.07 8.85 7.03
N GLN A 26 -13.03 8.56 7.78
CA GLN A 26 -11.71 8.25 7.25
C GLN A 26 -11.26 6.91 7.82
N GLY A 27 -10.92 5.96 6.94
CA GLY A 27 -10.28 4.71 7.29
C GLY A 27 -8.83 4.70 6.81
N ASP A 28 -7.89 4.36 7.68
CA ASP A 28 -6.49 4.16 7.34
C ASP A 28 -6.10 2.71 7.59
N LEU A 29 -5.31 2.13 6.68
CA LEU A 29 -4.72 0.81 6.81
C LEU A 29 -3.21 0.95 6.60
N VAL A 30 -2.40 0.58 7.60
CA VAL A 30 -0.94 0.79 7.57
C VAL A 30 -0.23 -0.54 7.77
N LEU A 31 0.67 -0.91 6.85
CA LEU A 31 1.50 -2.11 6.94
C LEU A 31 2.46 -2.01 8.13
N GLN A 32 2.42 -2.99 9.03
CA GLN A 32 3.21 -3.01 10.27
C GLN A 32 4.45 -3.90 10.18
N ASN A 33 4.34 -5.06 9.52
CA ASN A 33 5.43 -6.04 9.39
C ASN A 33 6.13 -5.94 8.03
N GLY A 34 6.39 -4.70 7.63
CA GLY A 34 6.96 -4.38 6.33
C GLY A 34 8.47 -4.63 6.21
N GLU A 35 9.16 -4.80 7.33
CA GLU A 35 10.61 -4.98 7.36
C GLU A 35 11.01 -6.42 7.07
N GLY A 36 11.96 -6.61 6.15
CA GLY A 36 12.60 -7.89 5.90
C GLY A 36 11.67 -9.02 5.46
N ILE A 37 10.61 -8.66 4.73
CA ILE A 37 9.54 -9.55 4.24
C ILE A 37 10.11 -10.73 3.44
N LEU A 38 11.16 -10.48 2.65
CA LEU A 38 11.77 -11.51 1.82
C LEU A 38 13.28 -11.37 1.83
N THR A 39 13.97 -12.41 2.27
CA THR A 39 15.41 -12.55 2.10
C THR A 39 15.69 -13.40 0.87
N VAL A 40 16.44 -12.85 -0.08
CA VAL A 40 16.83 -13.54 -1.32
C VAL A 40 18.33 -13.73 -1.32
N GLU A 41 18.78 -14.96 -1.58
CA GLU A 41 20.18 -15.30 -1.80
C GLU A 41 20.40 -15.46 -3.31
N LEU A 42 21.11 -14.52 -3.95
CA LEU A 42 21.61 -14.71 -5.31
C LEU A 42 22.92 -15.49 -5.23
N LYS A 43 23.00 -16.62 -5.95
CA LYS A 43 24.17 -17.50 -5.98
C LYS A 43 25.06 -17.29 -7.21
N PHE A 44 24.69 -16.42 -8.16
CA PHE A 44 25.46 -16.15 -9.38
C PHE A 44 25.31 -14.67 -9.79
N PRO A 45 26.37 -13.94 -10.20
CA PRO A 45 27.80 -14.28 -10.22
C PRO A 45 28.54 -14.06 -8.88
N PHE A 46 27.88 -13.51 -7.85
CA PHE A 46 28.41 -13.39 -6.48
C PHE A 46 27.35 -13.83 -5.47
N ARG A 47 27.78 -14.50 -4.40
CA ARG A 47 26.90 -14.90 -3.30
C ARG A 47 26.51 -13.66 -2.49
N LYS A 48 25.34 -13.10 -2.78
CA LYS A 48 24.80 -11.93 -2.09
C LYS A 48 23.43 -12.25 -1.53
N THR A 49 23.30 -12.05 -0.23
CA THR A 49 22.02 -12.04 0.47
C THR A 49 21.50 -10.61 0.51
N PHE A 50 20.25 -10.40 0.14
CA PHE A 50 19.58 -9.12 0.32
C PHE A 50 18.19 -9.34 0.91
N SER A 51 17.78 -8.35 1.69
CA SER A 51 16.47 -8.29 2.29
C SER A 51 15.62 -7.29 1.51
N ILE A 52 14.37 -7.66 1.25
CA ILE A 52 13.35 -6.81 0.65
C ILE A 52 12.40 -6.40 1.77
N SER A 53 12.24 -5.08 1.91
CA SER A 53 11.29 -4.48 2.83
C SER A 53 10.25 -3.68 2.05
N ALA A 54 9.05 -3.58 2.58
CA ALA A 54 7.98 -2.72 2.08
C ALA A 54 7.48 -1.82 3.21
N ALA A 55 7.02 -0.63 2.85
CA ALA A 55 6.19 0.20 3.70
C ALA A 55 4.96 0.55 2.87
N GLY A 56 3.78 0.58 3.46
CA GLY A 56 2.59 0.89 2.70
C GLY A 56 1.47 1.35 3.59
N TRP A 57 0.67 2.27 3.08
CA TRP A 57 -0.57 2.68 3.71
C TRP A 57 -1.63 2.95 2.65
N THR A 58 -2.89 2.71 3.03
CA THR A 58 -4.04 3.16 2.25
C THR A 58 -4.96 3.98 3.13
N ARG A 59 -5.64 4.93 2.52
CA ARG A 59 -6.65 5.78 3.13
C ARG A 59 -7.90 5.81 2.27
N SER A 60 -9.00 5.42 2.89
CA SER A 60 -10.34 5.53 2.35
C SER A 60 -11.05 6.68 3.03
N ARG A 61 -11.72 7.52 2.24
CA ARG A 61 -12.54 8.62 2.72
C ARG A 61 -13.95 8.43 2.21
N VAL A 62 -14.90 8.41 3.11
CA VAL A 62 -16.32 8.30 2.79
C VAL A 62 -17.00 9.59 3.19
N GLY A 63 -17.79 10.12 2.26
CA GLY A 63 -18.46 11.39 2.42
C GLY A 63 -19.64 11.53 1.48
N TRP A 64 -20.07 12.78 1.30
CA TRP A 64 -21.18 13.16 0.44
C TRP A 64 -20.70 14.18 -0.59
N GLU A 65 -21.13 14.02 -1.83
CA GLU A 65 -20.89 14.97 -2.92
C GLU A 65 -22.17 15.05 -3.76
N GLY A 66 -22.71 16.24 -3.99
CA GLY A 66 -23.89 16.40 -4.85
C GLY A 66 -25.12 15.58 -4.46
N GLY A 67 -25.29 15.23 -3.18
CA GLY A 67 -26.41 14.41 -2.69
C GLY A 67 -26.22 12.89 -2.81
N VAL A 68 -25.07 12.43 -3.30
CA VAL A 68 -24.70 11.01 -3.33
C VAL A 68 -23.58 10.69 -2.34
N VAL A 69 -23.52 9.44 -1.89
CA VAL A 69 -22.37 8.96 -1.11
C VAL A 69 -21.18 8.82 -2.05
N ALA A 70 -20.08 9.47 -1.71
CA ALA A 70 -18.84 9.44 -2.46
C ALA A 70 -17.73 8.79 -1.62
N CYS A 71 -17.00 7.86 -2.23
CA CYS A 71 -15.84 7.20 -1.63
C CYS A 71 -14.60 7.52 -2.46
N SER A 72 -13.53 7.95 -1.81
CA SER A 72 -12.22 8.10 -2.44
C SER A 72 -11.19 7.24 -1.72
N ASN A 73 -10.32 6.60 -2.50
CA ASN A 73 -9.27 5.72 -2.00
C ASN A 73 -7.91 6.25 -2.46
N PHE A 74 -6.96 6.29 -1.54
CA PHE A 74 -5.58 6.67 -1.82
C PHE A 74 -4.65 5.59 -1.28
N VAL A 75 -3.75 5.07 -2.10
CA VAL A 75 -2.81 4.00 -1.75
C VAL A 75 -1.40 4.49 -2.03
N GLU A 76 -0.50 4.31 -1.07
CA GLU A 76 0.92 4.60 -1.23
C GLU A 76 1.75 3.44 -0.71
N ILE A 77 2.72 2.99 -1.52
CA ILE A 77 3.59 1.86 -1.20
C ILE A 77 5.03 2.25 -1.53
N GLY A 78 5.87 2.21 -0.51
CA GLY A 78 7.33 2.31 -0.61
C GLY A 78 7.96 0.92 -0.58
N LEU A 79 8.96 0.68 -1.44
CA LEU A 79 9.72 -0.55 -1.45
C LEU A 79 11.20 -0.23 -1.26
N GLN A 80 11.84 -0.92 -0.32
CA GLN A 80 13.29 -0.94 -0.24
C GLN A 80 13.78 -2.16 -1.01
N LEU A 81 14.31 -1.90 -2.19
CA LEU A 81 14.82 -2.93 -3.09
C LEU A 81 16.36 -2.88 -3.15
N PRO A 82 17.02 -4.03 -3.31
CA PRO A 82 18.45 -4.07 -3.59
C PRO A 82 18.74 -3.40 -4.95
N LYS A 83 19.95 -2.88 -5.12
CA LYS A 83 20.43 -2.25 -6.37
C LYS A 83 20.70 -3.30 -7.46
N VAL A 84 19.63 -3.97 -7.89
CA VAL A 84 19.63 -4.90 -9.03
C VAL A 84 18.95 -4.22 -10.21
N PRO A 85 19.61 -4.08 -11.37
CA PRO A 85 19.00 -3.48 -12.56
C PRO A 85 17.69 -4.17 -12.94
N GLY A 86 16.63 -3.40 -13.19
CA GLY A 86 15.32 -3.90 -13.64
C GLY A 86 14.39 -4.43 -12.53
N LEU A 87 14.91 -4.78 -11.34
CA LEU A 87 14.09 -5.31 -10.24
C LEU A 87 13.09 -4.27 -9.72
N ALA A 88 13.49 -3.00 -9.64
CA ALA A 88 12.62 -1.91 -9.21
C ALA A 88 11.39 -1.76 -10.10
N SER A 89 11.58 -1.77 -11.42
CA SER A 89 10.49 -1.63 -12.39
C SER A 89 9.50 -2.79 -12.33
N ILE A 90 9.99 -4.02 -12.18
CA ILE A 90 9.15 -5.22 -12.07
C ILE A 90 8.33 -5.18 -10.78
N MET A 91 8.97 -4.88 -9.66
CA MET A 91 8.30 -4.84 -8.35
C MET A 91 7.28 -3.71 -8.28
N GLN A 92 7.56 -2.54 -8.85
CA GLN A 92 6.64 -1.42 -8.88
C GLN A 92 5.41 -1.70 -9.76
N TYR A 93 5.59 -2.38 -10.89
CA TYR A 93 4.48 -2.84 -11.73
C TYR A 93 3.61 -3.89 -11.02
N PHE A 94 4.23 -4.87 -10.35
CA PHE A 94 3.53 -5.89 -9.59
C PHE A 94 2.69 -5.29 -8.46
N VAL A 95 3.28 -4.40 -7.66
CA VAL A 95 2.61 -3.75 -6.53
C VAL A 95 1.45 -2.86 -6.99
N THR A 96 1.64 -2.10 -8.07
CA THR A 96 0.57 -1.22 -8.60
C THR A 96 -0.59 -2.05 -9.15
N SER A 97 -0.30 -3.11 -9.88
CA SER A 97 -1.32 -4.00 -10.45
C SER A 97 -2.10 -4.74 -9.35
N TYR A 98 -1.40 -5.33 -8.38
CA TYR A 98 -2.02 -6.04 -7.26
C TYR A 98 -2.83 -5.11 -6.33
N GLY A 99 -2.30 -3.91 -6.03
CA GLY A 99 -2.99 -2.92 -5.21
C GLY A 99 -4.27 -2.42 -5.85
N THR A 100 -4.25 -2.18 -7.17
CA THR A 100 -5.42 -1.74 -7.93
C THR A 100 -6.50 -2.83 -7.98
N GLU A 101 -6.11 -4.07 -8.24
CA GLU A 101 -7.04 -5.20 -8.32
C GLU A 101 -7.65 -5.54 -6.95
N SER A 102 -6.85 -5.53 -5.89
CA SER A 102 -7.31 -5.75 -4.52
C SER A 102 -8.29 -4.66 -4.05
N THR A 103 -8.06 -3.41 -4.45
CA THR A 103 -8.96 -2.29 -4.11
C THR A 103 -10.28 -2.35 -4.86
N LYS A 104 -10.33 -2.94 -6.06
CA LYS A 104 -11.59 -3.15 -6.82
C LYS A 104 -12.44 -4.30 -6.28
N ASN A 105 -11.80 -5.26 -5.62
CA ASN A 105 -12.45 -6.47 -5.10
C ASN A 105 -12.98 -6.29 -3.66
N CYS A 106 -12.66 -5.19 -2.99
CA CYS A 106 -13.29 -4.75 -1.73
C CYS A 106 -14.45 -3.80 -2.01
#